data_AF-A0A960XF10-F1
#
_entry.id   AF-A0A960XF10-F1
#
_cell.length_a   1.000
_cell.length_b   1.000
_cell.length_c   1.000
_cell.angle_alpha   90.00
_cell.angle_beta   90.00
_cell.angle_gamma   90.00
#
_symmetry.space_group_name_H-M   'P 1'
#
loop_
_entity.id
_entity.type
_entity.pdbx_description
1 polymer ?
#
loop_
_entity_poly.entity_id
_entity_poly.type
_entity_poly.pdbx_seq_one_letter_code
_entity_poly.pdbx_strand_id
1 'polypeptide(L)'
;MRGRLLVEEGIIKMAGIWDHQERFLNAKRIIIVACGTSYHAGLVGEYLIEDLARIPVEVEYASEFRYRNPIIKKGDIVIAISQSGETADTLAALKLAKENGAFIYGINNVVGSSIARITDAGSYTHAGPEIGVASTKAFTAQLTILSLIAIKLGKHNGNLSTERFNALIQELQDI
;
A
#
# COMPACT_ATOMS: atom_id res chain seq x y z
N MET A 1 11.71 -3.04 7.61
CA MET A 1 12.68 -2.21 6.85
C MET A 1 13.89 -3.00 6.37
N ARG A 2 14.52 -3.81 7.23
CA ARG A 2 15.67 -4.67 6.84
C ARG A 2 15.39 -5.43 5.53
N GLY A 3 16.30 -5.30 4.57
CA GLY A 3 16.23 -5.91 3.24
C GLY A 3 15.46 -5.12 2.18
N ARG A 4 14.67 -4.09 2.55
CA ARG A 4 13.95 -3.22 1.60
C ARG A 4 14.57 -1.85 1.42
N LEU A 5 15.38 -1.41 2.38
CA LEU A 5 16.01 -0.10 2.36
C LEU A 5 17.52 -0.30 2.39
N LEU A 6 18.19 0.12 1.31
CA LEU A 6 19.64 0.12 1.15
C LEU A 6 20.07 1.57 1.01
N VAL A 7 20.22 2.24 2.15
CA VAL A 7 20.45 3.70 2.19
C VAL A 7 21.79 4.07 1.58
N GLU A 8 22.85 3.30 1.86
CA GLU A 8 24.18 3.52 1.26
C GLU A 8 24.15 3.44 -0.27
N GLU A 9 23.25 2.64 -0.84
CA GLU A 9 23.06 2.50 -2.29
C GLU A 9 21.98 3.47 -2.84
N GLY A 10 21.22 4.15 -1.98
CA GLY A 10 20.06 4.95 -2.37
C GLY A 10 18.91 4.12 -2.96
N ILE A 11 18.75 2.85 -2.55
CA ILE A 11 17.81 1.92 -3.18
C ILE A 11 16.70 1.48 -2.21
N ILE A 12 15.45 1.58 -2.68
CA ILE A 12 14.28 0.94 -2.07
C ILE A 12 13.95 -0.35 -2.85
N LYS A 13 14.23 -1.52 -2.27
CA LYS A 13 13.90 -2.84 -2.81
C LYS A 13 12.45 -3.23 -2.45
N MET A 14 11.55 -2.97 -3.40
CA MET A 14 10.15 -3.42 -3.36
C MET A 14 9.74 -3.96 -4.72
N ALA A 15 9.94 -5.26 -4.95
CA ALA A 15 9.66 -5.91 -6.23
C ALA A 15 8.22 -5.66 -6.71
N GLY A 16 7.23 -5.84 -5.82
CA GLY A 16 5.82 -5.61 -6.17
C GLY A 16 5.48 -4.19 -6.64
N ILE A 17 6.27 -3.16 -6.28
CA ILE A 17 6.13 -1.82 -6.88
C ILE A 17 7.03 -1.66 -8.09
N TRP A 18 8.28 -2.13 -8.02
CA TRP A 18 9.25 -2.01 -9.10
C TRP A 18 8.76 -2.64 -10.41
N ASP A 19 8.25 -3.87 -10.34
CA ASP A 19 7.77 -4.63 -11.49
C ASP A 19 6.49 -4.04 -12.11
N HIS A 20 5.83 -3.12 -11.38
CA HIS A 20 4.58 -2.49 -11.77
C HIS A 20 4.63 -0.96 -11.72
N GLN A 21 5.81 -0.36 -11.65
CA GLN A 21 5.97 1.08 -11.39
C GLN A 21 5.26 1.94 -12.42
N GLU A 22 5.37 1.58 -13.70
CA GLU A 22 4.68 2.25 -14.81
C GLU A 22 3.16 2.24 -14.63
N ARG A 23 2.61 1.15 -14.09
CA ARG A 23 1.18 1.07 -13.82
C ARG A 23 0.77 2.05 -12.73
N PHE A 24 1.55 2.13 -11.64
CA PHE A 24 1.31 3.09 -10.56
C PHE A 24 1.43 4.53 -11.03
N LEU A 25 2.44 4.85 -11.86
CA LEU A 25 2.62 6.21 -12.37
C LEU A 25 1.53 6.63 -13.36
N ASN A 26 1.01 5.70 -14.16
CA ASN A 26 -0.06 5.97 -15.11
C ASN A 26 -1.47 5.78 -14.51
N ALA A 27 -1.56 5.43 -13.22
CA ALA A 27 -2.84 5.28 -12.55
C ALA A 27 -3.53 6.65 -12.46
N LYS A 28 -4.79 6.72 -12.90
CA LYS A 28 -5.60 7.95 -12.75
C LYS A 28 -5.89 8.25 -11.28
N ARG A 29 -5.94 7.20 -10.46
CA ARG A 29 -6.08 7.23 -9.01
C ARG A 29 -5.71 5.89 -8.40
N ILE A 30 -5.40 5.90 -7.12
CA ILE A 30 -5.25 4.73 -6.26
C ILE A 30 -6.41 4.72 -5.26
N ILE A 31 -7.06 3.59 -5.07
CA ILE A 31 -8.10 3.43 -4.04
C ILE A 31 -7.55 2.49 -2.97
N ILE A 32 -7.44 2.96 -1.74
CA ILE A 32 -7.04 2.14 -0.59
C ILE A 32 -8.31 1.64 0.09
N VAL A 33 -8.46 0.31 0.21
CA VAL A 33 -9.58 -0.34 0.90
C VAL A 33 -9.09 -1.12 2.11
N ALA A 34 -9.64 -0.83 3.28
CA ALA A 34 -9.28 -1.49 4.53
C ALA A 34 -10.37 -1.35 5.60
N CYS A 35 -10.16 -1.99 6.75
CA CYS A 35 -11.00 -1.86 7.93
C CYS A 35 -10.17 -1.49 9.17
N GLY A 36 -10.78 -0.81 10.13
CA GLY A 36 -10.19 -0.51 11.45
C GLY A 36 -8.83 0.18 11.36
N THR A 37 -7.85 -0.29 12.13
CA THR A 37 -6.49 0.28 12.18
C THR A 37 -5.83 0.36 10.80
N SER A 38 -6.09 -0.59 9.90
CA SER A 38 -5.54 -0.56 8.54
C SER A 38 -6.16 0.51 7.65
N TYR A 39 -7.41 0.90 7.90
CA TYR A 39 -8.04 2.06 7.25
C TYR A 39 -7.33 3.35 7.67
N HIS A 40 -7.03 3.52 8.95
CA HIS A 40 -6.26 4.68 9.43
C HIS A 40 -4.84 4.71 8.85
N ALA A 41 -4.21 3.56 8.63
CA ALA A 41 -2.92 3.51 7.93
C ALA A 41 -3.08 4.01 6.49
N GLY A 42 -4.17 3.61 5.82
CA GLY A 42 -4.54 4.10 4.50
C GLY A 42 -4.67 5.62 4.44
N LEU A 43 -5.35 6.24 5.41
CA LEU A 43 -5.48 7.71 5.50
C LEU A 43 -4.10 8.39 5.56
N VAL A 44 -3.18 7.89 6.38
CA VAL A 44 -1.81 8.44 6.40
C VAL A 44 -1.10 8.21 5.06
N GLY A 45 -1.30 7.03 4.46
CA GLY A 45 -0.75 6.69 3.14
C GLY A 45 -1.22 7.61 2.02
N GLU A 46 -2.48 8.04 2.04
CA GLU A 46 -3.05 9.02 1.10
C GLU A 46 -2.24 10.32 1.14
N TYR A 47 -2.07 10.93 2.32
CA TYR A 47 -1.24 12.15 2.45
C TYR A 47 0.18 11.94 1.92
N LEU A 48 0.83 10.82 2.26
CA LEU A 48 2.20 10.56 1.84
C LEU A 48 2.33 10.41 0.32
N ILE A 49 1.45 9.63 -0.30
CA ILE A 49 1.50 9.37 -1.74
C ILE A 49 1.13 10.65 -2.52
N GLU A 50 0.11 11.38 -2.08
CA GLU A 50 -0.29 12.62 -2.75
C GLU A 50 0.76 13.73 -2.61
N ASP A 51 1.42 13.84 -1.45
CA ASP A 51 2.48 14.81 -1.23
C ASP A 51 3.73 14.49 -2.05
N LEU A 52 4.26 13.26 -1.90
CA LEU A 52 5.56 12.88 -2.46
C LEU A 52 5.49 12.48 -3.94
N ALA A 53 4.40 11.83 -4.36
CA ALA A 53 4.26 11.28 -5.71
C ALA A 53 3.22 12.00 -6.56
N ARG A 54 2.38 12.89 -5.99
CA ARG A 54 1.35 13.62 -6.74
C ARG A 54 0.37 12.71 -7.51
N ILE A 55 0.13 11.50 -7.00
CA ILE A 55 -0.85 10.55 -7.56
C ILE A 55 -2.11 10.62 -6.69
N PRO A 56 -3.30 10.89 -7.26
CA PRO A 56 -4.53 10.95 -6.47
C PRO A 56 -4.82 9.66 -5.72
N VAL A 57 -5.17 9.77 -4.45
CA VAL A 57 -5.54 8.63 -3.60
C VAL A 57 -6.92 8.86 -3.00
N GLU A 58 -7.71 7.79 -2.90
CA GLU A 58 -8.96 7.76 -2.15
C GLU A 58 -8.87 6.63 -1.12
N VAL A 59 -9.31 6.86 0.12
CA VAL A 59 -9.34 5.83 1.16
C VAL A 59 -10.78 5.52 1.56
N GLU A 60 -11.18 4.27 1.34
CA GLU A 60 -12.52 3.80 1.63
C GLU A 60 -12.55 2.67 2.67
N TYR A 61 -13.55 2.72 3.54
CA TYR A 61 -13.88 1.58 4.39
C TYR A 61 -14.35 0.43 3.49
N ALA A 62 -13.74 -0.74 3.63
CA ALA A 62 -14.04 -1.87 2.75
C ALA A 62 -15.50 -2.35 2.86
N SER A 63 -16.11 -2.22 4.04
CA SER A 63 -17.54 -2.52 4.24
C SER A 63 -18.41 -1.61 3.37
N GLU A 64 -18.14 -0.31 3.34
CA GLU A 64 -18.90 0.65 2.54
C GLU A 64 -18.62 0.51 1.05
N PHE A 65 -17.35 0.34 0.67
CA PHE A 65 -16.91 0.18 -0.73
C PHE A 65 -17.68 -0.93 -1.44
N ARG A 66 -17.89 -2.06 -0.75
CA ARG A 66 -18.64 -3.20 -1.30
C ARG A 66 -20.12 -2.89 -1.56
N TYR A 67 -20.78 -2.11 -0.70
CA TYR A 67 -22.23 -1.95 -0.72
C TYR A 67 -22.73 -0.68 -1.41
N ARG A 68 -21.82 0.23 -1.83
CA ARG A 68 -22.19 1.54 -2.39
C ARG A 68 -22.20 1.66 -3.92
N ASN A 69 -22.09 0.55 -4.66
CA ASN A 69 -21.88 0.54 -6.11
C ASN A 69 -20.70 1.47 -6.54
N PRO A 70 -19.46 1.13 -6.14
CA PRO A 70 -18.32 2.00 -6.35
C PRO A 70 -18.02 2.16 -7.84
N ILE A 71 -17.61 3.36 -8.23
CA ILE A 71 -17.10 3.58 -9.59
C ILE A 71 -15.72 2.94 -9.63
N ILE A 72 -15.53 1.92 -10.46
CA ILE A 72 -14.24 1.25 -10.68
C ILE A 72 -14.00 1.25 -12.17
N LYS A 73 -12.86 1.80 -12.61
CA LYS A 73 -12.49 1.87 -14.02
C LYS A 73 -11.34 0.91 -14.32
N LYS A 74 -11.31 0.39 -15.54
CA LYS A 74 -10.16 -0.35 -16.04
C LYS A 74 -8.90 0.50 -15.92
N GLY A 75 -7.89 -0.02 -15.23
CA GLY A 75 -6.63 0.69 -14.98
C GLY A 75 -6.57 1.43 -13.65
N ASP A 76 -7.66 1.50 -12.87
CA ASP A 76 -7.59 1.90 -11.46
C ASP A 76 -6.72 0.89 -10.70
N ILE A 77 -6.00 1.38 -9.68
CA ILE A 77 -5.26 0.54 -8.74
C ILE A 77 -6.05 0.49 -7.44
N VAL A 78 -6.31 -0.70 -6.93
CA VAL A 78 -6.90 -0.91 -5.62
C VAL A 78 -5.89 -1.56 -4.69
N ILE A 79 -5.51 -0.84 -3.63
CA ILE A 79 -4.62 -1.34 -2.57
C ILE A 79 -5.48 -1.84 -1.41
N ALA A 80 -5.37 -3.12 -1.06
CA ALA A 80 -5.92 -3.63 0.19
C ALA A 80 -4.88 -3.64 1.30
N ILE A 81 -5.26 -3.22 2.50
CA ILE A 81 -4.41 -3.32 3.69
C ILE A 81 -5.09 -4.24 4.70
N SER A 82 -4.44 -5.36 5.05
CA SER A 82 -4.96 -6.29 6.06
C SER A 82 -3.84 -7.06 6.76
N GLN A 83 -3.77 -6.96 8.09
CA GLN A 83 -2.83 -7.74 8.90
C GLN A 83 -3.05 -9.24 8.71
N SER A 84 -4.27 -9.73 8.91
CA SER A 84 -4.57 -11.17 8.81
C SER A 84 -4.54 -11.67 7.36
N GLY A 85 -4.86 -10.79 6.40
CA GLY A 85 -5.11 -11.18 5.02
C GLY A 85 -6.43 -11.92 4.83
N GLU A 86 -7.28 -11.97 5.85
CA GLU A 86 -8.55 -12.71 5.88
C GLU A 86 -9.75 -11.81 6.23
N THR A 87 -9.57 -10.49 6.32
CA THR A 87 -10.67 -9.55 6.61
C THR A 87 -11.76 -9.67 5.52
N ALA A 88 -12.94 -10.18 5.89
CA ALA A 88 -13.97 -10.58 4.94
C ALA A 88 -14.44 -9.44 4.02
N ASP A 89 -14.72 -8.25 4.59
CA ASP A 89 -15.15 -7.10 3.81
C ASP A 89 -14.05 -6.62 2.85
N THR A 90 -12.79 -6.60 3.29
CA THR A 90 -11.64 -6.26 2.43
C THR A 90 -11.48 -7.26 1.30
N LEU A 91 -11.59 -8.56 1.58
CA LEU A 91 -11.52 -9.60 0.55
C LEU A 91 -12.66 -9.48 -0.46
N ALA A 92 -13.88 -9.16 -0.01
CA ALA A 92 -15.03 -8.96 -0.89
C ALA A 92 -14.88 -7.70 -1.75
N ALA A 93 -14.39 -6.58 -1.18
CA ALA A 93 -14.07 -5.36 -1.92
C ALA A 93 -13.04 -5.62 -3.03
N LEU A 94 -12.01 -6.42 -2.75
CA LEU A 94 -11.02 -6.79 -3.77
C LEU A 94 -11.59 -7.64 -4.90
N LYS A 95 -12.46 -8.61 -4.58
CA LYS A 95 -13.14 -9.42 -5.62
C LYS A 95 -13.94 -8.53 -6.56
N LEU A 96 -14.75 -7.64 -6.01
CA LEU A 96 -15.53 -6.66 -6.78
C LEU A 96 -14.62 -5.79 -7.66
N ALA A 97 -13.53 -5.26 -7.10
CA ALA A 97 -12.59 -4.44 -7.86
C ALA A 97 -11.91 -5.20 -9.01
N LYS A 98 -11.52 -6.45 -8.76
CA LYS A 98 -10.88 -7.32 -9.76
C LYS A 98 -11.84 -7.69 -10.88
N GLU A 99 -13.09 -8.00 -10.56
CA GLU A 99 -14.16 -8.26 -11.54
C GLU A 99 -14.41 -7.05 -12.44
N ASN A 100 -14.24 -5.83 -11.92
CA ASN A 100 -14.34 -4.57 -12.68
C ASN A 100 -13.02 -4.17 -13.39
N GLY A 101 -11.99 -5.03 -13.37
CA GLY A 101 -10.76 -4.83 -14.14
C GLY A 101 -9.76 -3.86 -13.51
N ALA A 102 -9.86 -3.59 -12.21
CA ALA A 102 -8.81 -2.90 -11.46
C ALA A 102 -7.58 -3.80 -11.26
N PHE A 103 -6.41 -3.19 -11.14
CA PHE A 103 -5.21 -3.87 -10.69
C PHE A 103 -5.18 -3.92 -9.16
N ILE A 104 -4.96 -5.12 -8.62
CA ILE A 104 -5.10 -5.35 -7.19
C ILE A 104 -3.74 -5.49 -6.52
N TYR A 105 -3.49 -4.66 -5.51
CA TYR A 105 -2.26 -4.68 -4.74
C TYR A 105 -2.53 -4.99 -3.25
N GLY A 106 -1.80 -5.94 -2.67
CA GLY A 106 -1.98 -6.34 -1.27
C GLY A 106 -0.87 -5.85 -0.36
N ILE A 107 -1.21 -5.19 0.74
CA ILE A 107 -0.31 -4.95 1.89
C ILE A 107 -0.76 -5.86 3.02
N ASN A 108 -0.03 -6.96 3.22
CA ASN A 108 -0.44 -8.06 4.09
C ASN A 108 0.67 -8.47 5.05
N ASN A 109 0.36 -9.09 6.18
CA ASN A 109 1.42 -9.68 7.02
C ASN A 109 1.58 -11.19 6.77
N VAL A 110 0.47 -11.90 6.60
CA VAL A 110 0.43 -13.37 6.47
C VAL A 110 0.66 -13.80 5.03
N VAL A 111 1.76 -14.51 4.79
CA VAL A 111 2.11 -15.10 3.50
C VAL A 111 1.07 -16.14 3.08
N GLY A 112 0.63 -16.06 1.82
CA GLY A 112 -0.32 -17.02 1.26
C GLY A 112 -1.73 -16.91 1.82
N SER A 113 -2.08 -15.85 2.54
CA SER A 113 -3.46 -15.53 2.96
C SER A 113 -4.41 -15.32 1.77
N SER A 114 -5.72 -15.33 2.00
CA SER A 114 -6.74 -15.18 0.96
C SER A 114 -6.59 -13.89 0.16
N ILE A 115 -6.32 -12.77 0.84
CA ILE A 115 -6.02 -11.49 0.16
C ILE A 115 -4.73 -11.61 -0.65
N ALA A 116 -3.65 -12.18 -0.07
CA ALA A 116 -2.38 -12.32 -0.79
C ALA A 116 -2.49 -13.21 -2.04
N ARG A 117 -3.40 -14.20 -2.06
CA ARG A 117 -3.61 -15.09 -3.21
C ARG A 117 -4.43 -14.44 -4.33
N ILE A 118 -5.30 -13.48 -4.02
CA ILE A 118 -6.14 -12.83 -5.04
C ILE A 118 -5.48 -11.58 -5.64
N THR A 119 -4.55 -10.95 -4.92
CA THR A 119 -3.82 -9.76 -5.38
C THR A 119 -2.91 -10.08 -6.57
N ASP A 120 -2.78 -9.14 -7.50
CA ASP A 120 -1.88 -9.28 -8.65
C ASP A 120 -0.41 -9.04 -8.25
N ALA A 121 -0.19 -8.18 -7.27
CA ALA A 121 1.09 -7.94 -6.63
C ALA A 121 0.90 -7.50 -5.16
N GLY A 122 1.98 -7.42 -4.40
CA GLY A 122 1.86 -6.97 -3.01
C GLY A 122 3.18 -6.79 -2.28
N SER A 123 3.05 -6.35 -1.03
CA SER A 123 4.14 -6.20 -0.06
C SER A 123 3.75 -6.84 1.26
N TYR A 124 4.63 -7.70 1.78
CA TYR A 124 4.44 -8.28 3.10
C TYR A 124 4.99 -7.37 4.21
N THR A 125 4.24 -7.03 5.24
CA THR A 125 4.75 -6.15 6.32
C THR A 125 5.82 -6.82 7.17
N HIS A 126 5.79 -8.15 7.30
CA HIS A 126 6.66 -8.96 8.17
C HIS A 126 6.65 -8.50 9.64
N ALA A 127 5.51 -7.98 10.11
CA ALA A 127 5.31 -7.63 11.52
C ALA A 127 5.23 -8.87 12.44
N GLY A 128 5.02 -10.07 11.88
CA GLY A 128 4.82 -11.32 12.62
C GLY A 128 3.44 -11.39 13.30
N PRO A 129 3.13 -12.49 14.03
CA PRO A 129 1.81 -12.66 14.67
C PRO A 129 1.55 -11.61 15.74
N GLU A 130 0.32 -11.09 15.83
CA GLU A 130 -0.08 -10.12 16.83
C GLU A 130 -1.20 -10.72 17.69
N ILE A 131 -0.94 -10.89 18.98
CA ILE A 131 -1.87 -11.54 19.93
C ILE A 131 -2.74 -10.51 20.66
N GLY A 132 -2.25 -9.28 20.80
CA GLY A 132 -2.99 -8.18 21.40
C GLY A 132 -4.23 -7.82 20.57
N VAL A 133 -5.31 -7.45 21.26
CA VAL A 133 -6.57 -7.04 20.61
C VAL A 133 -6.40 -5.71 19.86
N ALA A 134 -5.72 -4.75 20.48
CA ALA A 134 -5.36 -3.49 19.83
C ALA A 134 -4.12 -3.68 18.95
N SER A 135 -4.19 -3.21 17.70
CA SER A 135 -3.06 -3.30 16.78
C SER A 135 -2.04 -2.20 17.04
N THR A 136 -0.78 -2.59 17.11
CA THR A 136 0.39 -1.75 17.42
C THR A 136 1.42 -1.89 16.31
N LYS A 137 2.16 -3.00 16.30
CA LYS A 137 3.23 -3.27 15.34
C LYS A 137 2.74 -3.43 13.90
N ALA A 138 1.53 -3.97 13.70
CA ALA A 138 1.02 -4.08 12.34
C ALA A 138 0.70 -2.71 11.75
N PHE A 139 0.21 -1.76 12.55
CA PHE A 139 -0.04 -0.39 12.10
C PHE A 139 1.24 0.31 11.65
N THR A 140 2.27 0.35 12.50
CA THR A 140 3.54 1.02 12.16
C THR A 140 4.26 0.32 11.01
N ALA A 141 4.16 -1.01 10.90
CA ALA A 141 4.66 -1.73 9.75
C ALA A 141 3.91 -1.38 8.46
N GLN A 142 2.57 -1.20 8.50
CA GLN A 142 1.78 -0.73 7.36
C GLN A 142 2.20 0.68 6.93
N LEU A 143 2.37 1.60 7.89
CA LEU A 143 2.87 2.96 7.61
C LEU A 143 4.26 2.95 6.97
N THR A 144 5.13 2.06 7.42
CA THR A 144 6.46 1.88 6.82
C THR A 144 6.34 1.50 5.34
N ILE A 145 5.47 0.54 5.00
CA ILE A 145 5.26 0.14 3.60
C ILE A 145 4.71 1.29 2.76
N LEU A 146 3.69 1.98 3.26
CA LEU A 146 3.09 3.12 2.56
C LEU A 146 4.10 4.24 2.33
N SER A 147 4.95 4.53 3.32
CA SER A 147 6.04 5.51 3.20
C SER A 147 7.04 5.12 2.12
N LEU A 148 7.48 3.85 2.10
CA LEU A 148 8.39 3.34 1.07
C LEU A 148 7.75 3.38 -0.33
N ILE A 149 6.45 3.13 -0.45
CA ILE A 149 5.70 3.26 -1.71
C ILE A 149 5.72 4.72 -2.17
N ALA A 150 5.31 5.66 -1.30
CA ALA A 150 5.26 7.08 -1.61
C ALA A 150 6.62 7.65 -2.03
N ILE A 151 7.67 7.37 -1.26
CA ILE A 151 9.04 7.82 -1.54
C ILE A 151 9.54 7.25 -2.88
N LYS A 152 9.32 5.96 -3.13
CA LYS A 152 9.77 5.30 -4.36
C LYS A 152 9.04 5.86 -5.58
N LEU A 153 7.72 6.03 -5.52
CA LEU A 153 6.93 6.59 -6.62
C LEU A 153 7.29 8.05 -6.88
N GLY A 154 7.42 8.86 -5.83
CA GLY A 154 7.82 10.26 -5.93
C GLY A 154 9.21 10.45 -6.53
N LYS A 155 10.15 9.58 -6.16
CA LYS A 155 11.48 9.57 -6.79
C LYS A 155 11.41 9.19 -8.25
N HIS A 156 10.57 8.21 -8.60
CA HIS A 156 10.49 7.67 -9.94
C HIS A 156 9.82 8.62 -10.93
N ASN A 157 8.77 9.34 -10.52
CA ASN A 157 8.11 10.33 -11.37
C ASN A 157 8.71 11.74 -11.29
N GLY A 158 9.81 11.92 -10.56
CA GLY A 158 10.56 13.16 -10.49
C GLY A 158 9.97 14.24 -9.58
N ASN A 159 8.86 13.99 -8.88
CA ASN A 159 8.32 14.94 -7.89
C ASN A 159 9.19 15.03 -6.63
N LEU A 160 9.98 13.99 -6.35
CA LEU A 160 10.90 13.95 -5.22
C LEU A 160 12.36 14.12 -5.69
N SER A 161 12.97 15.24 -5.31
CA SER A 161 14.40 15.50 -5.54
C SER A 161 15.28 14.38 -4.96
N THR A 162 16.48 14.19 -5.51
CA THR A 162 17.44 13.20 -5.00
C THR A 162 17.83 13.50 -3.55
N GLU A 163 18.01 14.77 -3.21
CA GLU A 163 18.38 15.25 -1.89
C GLU A 163 17.29 14.91 -0.87
N ARG A 164 16.03 15.24 -1.19
CA ARG A 164 14.89 14.91 -0.30
C ARG A 164 14.66 13.42 -0.19
N PHE A 165 14.80 12.67 -1.28
CA PHE A 165 14.73 11.21 -1.27
C PHE A 165 15.77 10.62 -0.32
N ASN A 166 17.04 11.02 -0.44
CA ASN A 166 18.13 10.54 0.41
C ASN A 166 17.90 10.90 1.90
N ALA A 167 17.41 12.11 2.18
CA ALA A 167 17.06 12.51 3.53
C ALA A 167 15.95 11.63 4.13
N LEU A 168 14.87 11.39 3.38
CA LEU A 168 13.73 10.58 3.86
C LEU A 168 14.09 9.11 4.08
N ILE A 169 14.92 8.51 3.22
CA ILE A 169 15.36 7.13 3.43
C ILE A 169 16.31 7.02 4.62
N GLN A 170 17.14 8.04 4.90
CA GLN A 170 17.99 8.08 6.08
C GLN A 170 17.13 8.20 7.35
N GLU A 171 16.18 9.14 7.38
CA GLU A 171 15.22 9.32 8.48
C GLU A 171 14.45 8.02 8.76
N LEU A 172 14.00 7.30 7.72
CA LEU A 172 13.33 6.01 7.90
C LEU A 172 14.25 4.93 8.47
N GLN A 173 15.53 4.89 8.10
CA GLN A 173 16.47 3.89 8.62
C GLN A 173 16.73 4.07 10.13
N ASP A 174 16.67 5.31 10.61
CA ASP A 174 16.99 5.67 11.99
C ASP A 174 15.82 5.49 12.98
N ILE A 175 14.65 5.01 12.50
CA ILE A 175 13.47 4.62 13.31
C ILE A 175 13.54 3.14 13.70
#